data_AF-A0ABD0NB54-F1
#
_entry.id   AF-A0ABD0NB54-F1
#
_cell.length_a   1.000
_cell.length_b   1.000
_cell.length_c   1.000
_cell.angle_alpha   90.00
_cell.angle_beta   90.00
_cell.angle_gamma   90.00
#
_symmetry.space_group_name_H-M   'P 1'
#
loop_
_entity.id
_entity.type
_entity.pdbx_description
1 polymer ?
#
loop_
_entity_poly.entity_id
_entity_poly.type
_entity_poly.pdbx_seq_one_letter_code
_entity_poly.pdbx_strand_id
1 'polypeptide(L)'
;MSAAGVPIIEGYHGEDQSDAKLQSEAARIGYPVMIKAVRGGGGKGMRIAHSEAEFHEQLESARREARKSFNDDVMLIEKFVENP
;
A
#
# COMPACT_ATOMS: atom_id res chain seq x y z
N MET A 1 0.69 -4.77 18.60
CA MET A 1 0.69 -6.23 18.79
C MET A 1 -0.73 -6.74 18.56
N SER A 2 -0.96 -7.56 17.53
CA SER A 2 -2.21 -8.31 17.43
C SER A 2 -2.16 -9.43 18.46
N ALA A 3 -3.29 -9.74 19.08
CA ALA A 3 -3.48 -10.52 20.29
C ALA A 3 -3.00 -11.99 20.26
N ALA A 4 -2.27 -12.42 19.22
CA ALA A 4 -1.82 -13.79 19.01
C ALA A 4 -0.29 -13.98 18.93
N GLY A 5 0.52 -12.94 19.17
CA GLY A 5 1.98 -13.06 19.11
C GLY A 5 2.55 -13.27 17.69
N VAL A 6 1.71 -13.08 16.67
CA VAL A 6 2.11 -13.20 15.26
C VAL A 6 2.76 -11.88 14.83
N PRO A 7 3.99 -11.91 14.28
CA PRO A 7 4.63 -10.72 13.74
C PRO A 7 3.78 -10.16 12.59
N ILE A 8 3.46 -8.87 12.69
CA ILE A 8 2.69 -8.14 11.69
C ILE A 8 3.70 -7.38 10.83
N ILE A 9 3.49 -7.39 9.52
CA ILE A 9 4.24 -6.55 8.60
C ILE A 9 3.97 -5.08 8.94
N GLU A 10 5.02 -4.26 8.97
CA GLU A 10 4.86 -2.84 9.17
C GLU A 10 4.04 -2.23 8.03
N GLY A 11 3.03 -1.43 8.36
CA GLY A 11 2.13 -0.87 7.37
C GLY A 11 1.31 0.30 7.88
N TYR A 12 0.63 0.96 6.96
CA TYR A 12 -0.29 2.06 7.18
C TYR A 12 -1.66 1.74 6.59
N HIS A 13 -2.64 1.59 7.47
CA HIS A 13 -4.04 1.25 7.14
C HIS A 13 -5.01 2.32 7.65
N GLY A 14 -4.55 3.58 7.72
CA GLY A 14 -5.33 4.70 8.26
C GLY A 14 -6.33 5.29 7.27
N GLU A 15 -7.19 6.16 7.79
CA GLU A 15 -8.28 6.80 7.02
C GLU A 15 -7.81 7.99 6.18
N ASP A 16 -6.67 8.61 6.50
CA ASP A 16 -6.11 9.68 5.69
C ASP A 16 -5.44 9.09 4.44
N GLN A 17 -6.13 9.30 3.32
CA GLN A 17 -5.79 8.78 1.99
C GLN A 17 -5.17 9.84 1.09
N SER A 18 -4.77 11.01 1.63
CA SER A 18 -4.07 12.02 0.87
C SER A 18 -2.70 11.50 0.38
N ASP A 19 -2.30 11.92 -0.82
CA ASP A 19 -1.06 11.45 -1.44
C ASP A 19 0.17 11.75 -0.57
N ALA A 20 0.19 12.94 0.03
CA ALA A 20 1.25 13.35 0.94
C ALA A 20 1.32 12.46 2.18
N LYS A 21 0.17 12.08 2.75
CA LYS A 21 0.14 11.17 3.90
C LYS A 21 0.64 9.79 3.51
N LEU A 22 0.12 9.22 2.42
CA LEU A 22 0.51 7.89 1.95
C LEU A 22 2.01 7.83 1.60
N GLN A 23 2.56 8.88 0.97
CA GLN A 23 4.00 8.98 0.69
C GLN A 23 4.82 9.10 1.98
N SER A 24 4.39 9.92 2.93
CA SER A 24 5.09 10.06 4.23
C SER A 24 5.13 8.75 5.00
N GLU A 25 4.06 7.96 4.96
CA GLU A 25 3.99 6.65 5.60
C GLU A 25 4.85 5.63 4.86
N ALA A 26 4.87 5.65 3.52
CA ALA A 26 5.78 4.84 2.73
C ALA A 26 7.26 5.13 3.05
N ALA A 27 7.63 6.41 3.18
CA ALA A 27 8.96 6.82 3.59
C ALA A 27 9.28 6.38 5.04
N ARG A 28 8.31 6.46 5.96
CA ARG A 28 8.45 6.01 7.36
C ARG A 28 8.65 4.50 7.47
N ILE A 29 7.91 3.71 6.68
CA ILE A 29 8.03 2.25 6.60
C ILE A 29 9.34 1.85 5.89
N GLY A 30 9.78 2.67 4.94
CA GLY A 30 10.99 2.48 4.15
C GLY A 30 10.77 1.57 2.94
N TYR A 31 11.34 1.97 1.81
CA TYR A 31 11.23 1.25 0.54
C TYR A 31 12.06 -0.06 0.51
N PRO A 32 11.72 -1.05 -0.33
CA PRO A 32 10.51 -1.12 -1.15
C PRO A 32 9.25 -1.27 -0.29
N VAL A 33 8.13 -0.71 -0.77
CA VAL A 33 6.80 -0.84 -0.15
C VAL A 33 5.80 -1.41 -1.15
N MET A 34 4.82 -2.12 -0.64
CA MET A 34 3.68 -2.63 -1.39
C MET A 34 2.46 -1.74 -1.15
N ILE A 35 1.87 -1.25 -2.24
CA ILE A 35 0.64 -0.47 -2.27
C ILE A 35 -0.49 -1.44 -2.62
N LYS A 36 -1.54 -1.51 -1.80
CA LYS A 36 -2.67 -2.43 -1.99
C LYS A 36 -4.00 -1.71 -1.89
N ALA A 37 -4.94 -2.04 -2.76
CA ALA A 37 -6.34 -1.64 -2.57
C ALA A 37 -6.96 -2.36 -1.35
N VAL A 38 -7.67 -1.63 -0.47
CA VAL A 38 -8.33 -2.20 0.71
C VAL A 38 -9.34 -3.29 0.33
N ARG A 39 -10.11 -3.06 -0.74
CA ARG A 39 -11.11 -4.00 -1.24
C ARG A 39 -10.57 -4.96 -2.31
N GLY A 40 -9.25 -5.00 -2.50
CA GLY A 40 -8.58 -5.78 -3.53
C GLY A 40 -8.57 -7.29 -3.24
N GLY A 41 -9.16 -8.10 -4.13
CA GLY A 41 -9.06 -9.55 -4.13
C GLY A 41 -8.35 -10.09 -5.37
N GLY A 42 -7.49 -11.11 -5.21
CA GLY A 42 -6.89 -11.86 -6.31
C GLY A 42 -5.76 -11.15 -7.08
N GLY A 43 -4.98 -10.28 -6.43
CA GLY A 43 -3.85 -9.60 -7.08
C GLY A 43 -4.14 -8.21 -7.63
N LYS A 44 -5.41 -7.82 -7.73
CA LYS A 44 -5.84 -6.59 -8.40
C LYS A 44 -5.62 -5.35 -7.54
N GLY A 45 -5.03 -4.32 -8.13
CA GLY A 45 -4.71 -3.06 -7.44
C GLY A 45 -3.54 -3.17 -6.47
N MET A 46 -2.64 -4.16 -6.67
CA MET A 46 -1.36 -4.23 -5.97
C MET A 46 -0.24 -3.68 -6.85
N ARG A 47 0.61 -2.83 -6.28
CA ARG A 47 1.82 -2.30 -6.90
C ARG A 47 2.98 -2.32 -5.91
N ILE A 48 4.20 -2.39 -6.41
CA ILE A 48 5.41 -2.28 -5.60
C ILE A 48 6.09 -0.99 -6.02
N ALA A 49 6.41 -0.14 -5.06
CA ALA A 49 7.27 1.02 -5.26
C ALA A 49 8.63 0.71 -4.65
N HIS A 50 9.69 0.72 -5.47
CA HIS A 50 11.05 0.44 -5.00
C HIS A 50 11.74 1.69 -4.45
N SER A 51 11.21 2.87 -4.73
CA SER A 51 11.75 4.14 -4.28
C SER A 51 10.65 5.20 -4.11
N GLU A 52 11.02 6.30 -3.45
CA GLU A 52 10.14 7.47 -3.31
C GLU A 52 9.76 8.06 -4.68
N ALA A 53 10.69 8.07 -5.64
CA ALA A 53 10.46 8.60 -6.98
C ALA A 53 9.39 7.81 -7.75
N GLU A 54 9.29 6.51 -7.51
CA GLU A 54 8.29 5.63 -8.15
C GLU A 54 6.92 5.68 -7.45
N PHE A 55 6.89 6.13 -6.19
CA PHE A 55 5.72 5.96 -5.32
C PHE A 55 4.43 6.53 -5.92
N HIS A 56 4.49 7.77 -6.42
CA HIS A 56 3.30 8.45 -6.93
C HIS A 56 2.72 7.77 -8.17
N GLU A 57 3.58 7.31 -9.09
CA GLU A 57 3.13 6.58 -10.29
C GLU A 57 2.46 5.25 -9.91
N GLN A 58 3.06 4.51 -8.97
CA GLN A 58 2.51 3.24 -8.49
C GLN A 58 1.19 3.43 -7.73
N LEU A 59 1.08 4.48 -6.92
CA LEU A 59 -0.15 4.83 -6.20
C LEU A 59 -1.30 5.10 -7.18
N GLU A 60 -1.08 5.96 -8.17
CA GLU A 60 -2.10 6.28 -9.18
C GLU A 60 -2.46 5.07 -10.05
N SER A 61 -1.49 4.21 -10.36
CA SER A 61 -1.75 2.95 -11.04
C SER A 61 -2.65 2.02 -10.22
N ALA A 62 -2.36 1.86 -8.92
CA ALA A 62 -3.15 1.05 -8.01
C ALA A 62 -4.59 1.59 -7.84
N ARG A 63 -4.74 2.90 -7.62
CA ARG A 63 -6.05 3.55 -7.51
C ARG A 63 -6.92 3.40 -8.74
N ARG A 64 -6.35 3.61 -9.95
CA ARG A 64 -7.10 3.44 -11.20
C ARG A 64 -7.64 2.02 -11.35
N GLU A 65 -6.85 1.01 -11.01
CA GLU A 65 -7.28 -0.39 -11.06
C GLU A 65 -8.34 -0.71 -10.00
N ALA A 66 -8.18 -0.16 -8.79
CA ALA A 66 -9.12 -0.34 -7.69
C ALA A 66 -10.48 0.30 -8.00
N ARG A 67 -10.50 1.54 -8.51
CA ARG A 67 -11.73 2.21 -8.94
C ARG A 67 -12.45 1.40 -10.02
N LYS A 68 -11.71 0.90 -11.01
CA LYS A 68 -12.26 0.09 -12.10
C LYS A 68 -12.82 -1.25 -11.63
N SER A 69 -12.19 -1.87 -10.64
CA SER A 69 -12.52 -3.24 -10.21
C SER A 69 -13.54 -3.28 -9.07
N PHE A 70 -13.48 -2.30 -8.16
CA PHE A 70 -14.17 -2.34 -6.86
C PHE A 70 -14.91 -1.03 -6.53
N ASN A 71 -14.84 -0.01 -7.39
CA ASN A 71 -15.39 1.32 -7.13
C ASN A 71 -14.91 1.91 -5.79
N ASP A 72 -13.63 1.69 -5.48
CA ASP A 72 -12.95 2.14 -4.26
C ASP A 72 -11.50 2.54 -4.63
N ASP A 73 -10.95 3.54 -3.97
CA ASP A 73 -9.58 4.02 -4.14
C ASP A 73 -8.80 4.12 -2.82
N VAL A 74 -9.33 3.59 -1.72
CA VAL A 74 -8.63 3.48 -0.45
C VAL A 74 -7.49 2.48 -0.56
N MET A 75 -6.29 2.93 -0.21
CA MET A 75 -5.04 2.21 -0.31
C MET A 75 -4.46 1.90 1.08
N LEU A 76 -3.76 0.76 1.15
CA LEU A 76 -2.89 0.34 2.23
C LEU A 76 -1.45 0.40 1.75
N ILE A 77 -0.54 0.78 2.65
CA ILE A 77 0.90 0.73 2.41
C ILE A 77 1.50 -0.30 3.37
N GLU A 78 2.24 -1.27 2.88
CA GLU A 78 2.89 -2.29 3.70
C GLU A 78 4.35 -2.45 3.29
N LYS A 79 5.21 -2.87 4.23
CA LYS A 79 6.59 -3.21 3.91
C LYS A 79 6.62 -4.38 2.92
N PHE A 80 7.32 -4.22 1.80
CA PHE A 80 7.53 -5.31 0.88
C PHE A 80 8.68 -6.19 1.37
N VAL A 81 8.45 -7.50 1.44
CA VAL A 81 9.44 -8.50 1.81
C VAL A 81 9.77 -9.32 0.57
N GLU A 82 11.00 -9.15 0.07
CA GLU A 82 11.55 -9.98 -1.01
C GLU A 82 11.93 -11.35 -0.42
N ASN A 83 11.15 -12.39 -0.76
CA ASN A 83 11.23 -13.76 -0.24
C ASN A 83 10.67 -13.94 1.18
N PRO A 84 9.34 -14.12 1.31
CA PRO A 84 8.70 -14.45 2.58
C PRO A 84 8.99 -15.88 3.07
#